data_AF-A0A1C6Z5A1-F1
#
_entry.id   AF-A0A1C6Z5A1-F1
#
_cell.length_a   1.000
_cell.length_b   1.000
_cell.length_c   1.000
_cell.angle_alpha   90.00
_cell.angle_beta   90.00
_cell.angle_gamma   90.00
#
_symmetry.space_group_name_H-M   'P 1'
#
loop_
_entity.id
_entity.type
_entity.pdbx_description
1 polymer ?
#
loop_
_entity_poly.entity_id
_entity_poly.type
_entity_poly.pdbx_seq_one_letter_code
_entity_poly.pdbx_strand_id
1 'polypeptide(L)'
;MKKQTMPVIRRHRPALVQLHQEKAQRCEAAKQWRRAEYEWSRVIENCGTEEDMEHAVASRTACARMCLPLGSADPRMDYESVVRLEVMG
;
A
#
# COMPACT_ATOMS: atom_id res chain seq x y z
N MET A 1 -17.87 -26.72 -15.28
CA MET A 1 -17.36 -26.74 -13.90
C MET A 1 -17.68 -25.40 -13.25
N LYS A 2 -18.64 -25.35 -12.32
CA LYS A 2 -18.93 -24.14 -11.55
C LYS A 2 -17.77 -23.94 -10.59
N LYS A 3 -16.94 -22.90 -10.78
CA LYS A 3 -15.95 -22.49 -9.80
C LYS A 3 -16.73 -22.09 -8.55
N GLN A 4 -16.77 -22.97 -7.55
CA GLN A 4 -17.17 -22.59 -6.19
C GLN A 4 -16.07 -21.64 -5.69
N THR A 5 -16.27 -20.34 -5.89
CA THR A 5 -15.58 -19.34 -5.08
C THR A 5 -16.11 -19.54 -3.67
N MET A 6 -15.34 -20.23 -2.83
CA MET A 6 -15.62 -20.25 -1.39
C MET A 6 -15.84 -18.81 -0.94
N PRO A 7 -16.92 -18.49 -0.22
CA PRO A 7 -17.04 -17.17 0.38
C PRO A 7 -15.86 -17.04 1.34
N VAL A 8 -14.92 -16.15 1.01
CA VAL A 8 -13.86 -15.78 1.94
C VAL A 8 -14.61 -15.09 3.08
N ILE A 9 -14.92 -15.83 4.14
CA ILE A 9 -15.46 -15.27 5.37
C ILE A 9 -14.32 -14.47 5.99
N ARG A 10 -14.05 -13.27 5.46
CA ARG A 10 -13.23 -12.29 6.14
C ARG A 10 -14.00 -11.96 7.40
N ARG A 11 -13.41 -12.26 8.57
CA ARG A 11 -14.02 -11.91 9.85
C ARG A 11 -14.04 -10.39 9.90
N HIS A 12 -15.17 -9.79 9.53
CA HIS A 12 -15.36 -8.37 9.62
C HIS A 12 -15.18 -7.93 11.08
N ARG A 13 -14.16 -7.10 11.32
CA ARG A 13 -13.80 -6.62 12.66
C ARG A 13 -13.73 -5.09 12.61
N PRO A 14 -14.87 -4.39 12.67
CA PRO A 14 -14.94 -2.94 12.44
C PRO A 14 -14.05 -2.14 13.40
N ALA A 15 -13.94 -2.56 14.66
CA ALA A 15 -13.04 -1.92 15.63
C ALA A 15 -11.55 -2.01 15.23
N LEU A 16 -11.12 -3.12 14.61
CA LEU A 16 -9.76 -3.25 14.10
C LEU A 16 -9.57 -2.45 12.81
N VAL A 17 -10.57 -2.41 11.93
CA VAL A 17 -10.54 -1.57 10.73
C VAL A 17 -10.32 -0.11 11.12
N GLN A 18 -11.11 0.42 12.04
CA GLN A 18 -10.97 1.80 12.52
C GLN A 18 -9.59 2.05 13.14
N LEU A 19 -9.12 1.17 14.03
CA LEU A 19 -7.81 1.29 14.67
C LEU A 19 -6.67 1.32 13.65
N HIS A 20 -6.67 0.41 12.68
CA HIS A 20 -5.62 0.31 11.67
C HIS A 20 -5.70 1.47 10.66
N GLN A 21 -6.90 1.95 10.33
CA GLN A 21 -7.09 3.11 9.47
C GLN A 21 -6.54 4.39 10.12
N GLU A 22 -6.85 4.65 11.40
CA GLU A 22 -6.31 5.79 12.14
C GLU A 22 -4.78 5.74 12.22
N LYS A 23 -4.20 4.55 12.45
CA LYS A 23 -2.75 4.36 12.44
C LYS A 23 -2.14 4.57 11.06
N ALA A 24 -2.77 4.07 10.01
CA ALA A 24 -2.30 4.24 8.64
C ALA A 24 -2.25 5.72 8.27
N GLN A 25 -3.32 6.47 8.53
CA GLN A 25 -3.40 7.91 8.29
C GLN A 25 -2.34 8.69 9.08
N ARG A 26 -2.10 8.35 10.35
CA ARG A 26 -1.01 8.95 11.14
C ARG A 26 0.36 8.66 10.54
N CYS A 27 0.58 7.44 10.06
CA CYS A 27 1.84 7.06 9.39
C CYS A 27 2.02 7.80 8.06
N GLU A 28 0.96 7.96 7.27
CA GLU A 28 0.98 8.77 6.03
C GLU A 28 1.31 10.23 6.31
N ALA A 29 0.66 10.84 7.31
CA ALA A 29 0.94 12.22 7.73
C ALA A 29 2.41 12.38 8.19
N ALA A 30 2.97 11.35 8.83
CA ALA A 30 4.37 11.31 9.23
C ALA A 30 5.34 10.85 8.13
N LYS A 31 4.87 10.61 6.89
CA LYS A 31 5.64 10.07 5.76
C LYS A 31 6.33 8.73 6.04
N GLN A 32 5.81 7.94 6.99
CA GLN A 32 6.26 6.59 7.32
C GLN A 32 5.60 5.56 6.40
N TRP A 33 5.86 5.66 5.10
CA TRP A 33 5.12 4.95 4.05
C TRP A 33 5.07 3.43 4.23
N ARG A 34 6.18 2.80 4.67
CA ARG A 34 6.24 1.34 4.87
C ARG A 34 5.36 0.87 6.02
N ARG A 35 5.20 1.71 7.06
CA ARG A 35 4.29 1.43 8.18
C ARG A 35 2.85 1.69 7.78
N ALA A 36 2.59 2.76 7.03
CA ALA A 36 1.25 3.03 6.49
C ALA A 36 0.75 1.88 5.60
N GLU A 37 1.60 1.37 4.70
CA GLU A 37 1.30 0.22 3.84
C GLU A 37 0.91 -1.04 4.65
N TYR A 38 1.66 -1.33 5.73
CA TYR A 38 1.37 -2.43 6.63
C TYR A 38 0.00 -2.26 7.31
N GLU A 39 -0.28 -1.08 7.85
CA GLU A 39 -1.55 -0.79 8.53
C GLU A 39 -2.73 -0.87 7.54
N TRP A 40 -2.60 -0.38 6.30
CA TRP A 40 -3.62 -0.57 5.26
C TRP A 40 -3.84 -2.04 4.90
N SER A 41 -2.79 -2.86 4.91
CA SER A 41 -2.93 -4.31 4.72
C SER A 41 -3.76 -4.94 5.84
N ARG A 42 -3.62 -4.46 7.09
CA ARG A 42 -4.47 -4.89 8.20
C ARG A 42 -5.91 -4.43 8.05
N VAL A 43 -6.17 -3.25 7.49
CA VAL A 43 -7.54 -2.83 7.14
C VAL A 43 -8.17 -3.80 6.14
N ILE A 44 -7.45 -4.18 5.07
CA ILE A 44 -7.93 -5.13 4.04
C ILE A 44 -8.23 -6.52 4.63
N GLU A 45 -7.43 -6.98 5.59
CA GLU A 45 -7.63 -8.27 6.27
C GLU A 45 -8.89 -8.30 7.16
N ASN A 46 -9.29 -7.15 7.70
CA ASN A 46 -10.38 -7.03 8.68
C ASN A 46 -11.66 -6.38 8.11
N CYS A 47 -11.61 -5.79 6.92
CA CYS A 47 -12.78 -5.20 6.27
C CYS A 47 -13.77 -6.28 5.81
N GLY A 48 -15.05 -5.93 5.85
CA GLY A 48 -16.18 -6.80 5.48
C GLY A 48 -17.05 -6.23 4.36
N THR A 49 -16.80 -4.98 3.98
CA THR A 49 -17.50 -4.22 2.93
C THR A 49 -16.56 -4.03 1.75
N GLU A 50 -17.12 -3.94 0.53
CA GLU A 50 -16.33 -3.71 -0.68
C GLU A 50 -15.74 -2.29 -0.71
N GLU A 51 -16.48 -1.27 -0.28
CA GLU A 51 -16.00 0.13 -0.24
C GLU A 51 -14.76 0.32 0.64
N ASP A 52 -14.75 -0.21 1.87
CA ASP A 52 -13.58 -0.12 2.74
C ASP A 52 -12.37 -0.86 2.15
N MET A 53 -12.64 -1.93 1.38
CA MET A 53 -11.60 -2.70 0.71
C MET A 53 -10.97 -1.92 -0.44
N GLU A 54 -11.77 -1.28 -1.29
CA GLU A 54 -11.27 -0.48 -2.42
C GLU A 54 -10.41 0.67 -1.94
N HIS A 55 -10.89 1.43 -0.94
CA HIS A 55 -10.12 2.52 -0.36
C HIS A 55 -8.80 2.02 0.24
N ALA A 56 -8.83 0.97 1.05
CA ALA A 56 -7.62 0.44 1.69
C ALA A 56 -6.61 -0.14 0.67
N VAL A 57 -7.08 -0.75 -0.42
CA VAL A 57 -6.20 -1.23 -1.51
C VAL A 57 -5.55 -0.07 -2.26
N ALA A 58 -6.31 0.98 -2.57
CA ALA A 58 -5.79 2.18 -3.22
C ALA A 58 -4.71 2.85 -2.36
N SER A 59 -5.00 3.07 -1.06
CA SER A 59 -4.08 3.70 -0.13
C SER A 59 -2.83 2.85 0.12
N ARG A 60 -2.96 1.53 0.26
CA ARG A 60 -1.80 0.61 0.33
C ARG A 60 -0.91 0.75 -0.92
N THR A 61 -1.52 0.79 -2.10
CA THR A 61 -0.79 0.89 -3.38
C THR A 61 -0.07 2.23 -3.50
N ALA A 62 -0.70 3.32 -3.06
CA ALA A 62 -0.07 4.63 -2.99
C ALA A 62 1.13 4.63 -2.03
N CYS A 63 0.97 4.07 -0.82
CA CYS A 63 2.05 3.94 0.15
C CYS A 63 3.22 3.13 -0.42
N ALA A 64 2.95 2.00 -1.08
CA ALA A 64 3.99 1.17 -1.71
C ALA A 64 4.77 1.94 -2.79
N ARG A 65 4.11 2.81 -3.57
CA ARG A 65 4.80 3.68 -4.54
C ARG A 65 5.69 4.71 -3.86
N MET A 66 5.25 5.27 -2.73
CA MET A 66 6.05 6.23 -1.95
C MET A 66 7.20 5.55 -1.19
N CYS A 67 7.11 4.23 -0.95
CA CYS A 67 8.20 3.40 -0.44
C CYS A 67 9.27 3.10 -1.48
N LEU A 68 8.96 3.19 -2.78
CA LEU A 68 9.95 2.96 -3.81
C LEU A 68 10.96 4.11 -3.78
N PRO A 69 12.27 3.83 -3.82
CA PRO A 69 13.24 4.89 -4.04
C PRO A 69 12.88 5.60 -5.35
N LEU A 70 12.70 6.91 -5.28
CA LEU A 70 12.62 7.78 -6.46
C LEU A 70 13.88 7.51 -7.28
N GLY A 71 13.70 6.90 -8.44
CA GLY A 71 14.80 6.37 -9.23
C GLY A 71 15.04 4.90 -8.95
N SER A 72 14.23 4.04 -9.56
CA SER A 72 14.77 2.77 -10.05
C SER A 72 15.72 3.10 -11.19
N ALA A 73 16.90 3.64 -10.86
CA ALA A 73 18.06 3.34 -11.69
C ALA A 73 18.12 1.82 -11.70
N ASP A 74 18.01 1.20 -12.88
CA ASP A 74 18.29 -0.22 -13.03
C ASP A 74 19.63 -0.47 -12.30
N PRO A 75 19.71 -1.44 -11.37
CA PRO A 75 20.95 -1.72 -10.64
C PRO A 75 22.12 -2.14 -11.55
N ARG A 76 21.88 -2.31 -12.85
CA ARG A 76 22.89 -2.51 -13.90
C ARG A 76 23.35 -1.20 -14.57
N MET A 77 22.67 -0.08 -14.35
CA MET A 77 23.12 1.21 -14.86
C MET A 77 24.29 1.72 -14.03
N ASP A 78 25.34 2.09 -14.73
CA ASP A 78 26.51 2.75 -14.17
C ASP A 78 26.18 4.17 -13.72
N TYR A 79 26.98 4.67 -12.77
CA TYR A 79 26.79 5.97 -12.12
C TYR A 79 26.64 7.11 -13.13
N GLU A 80 27.37 7.08 -14.25
CA GLU A 80 27.28 8.11 -15.29
C GLU A 80 25.93 8.15 -16.01
N SER A 81 25.24 7.00 -16.15
CA SER A 81 23.92 6.93 -16.78
C SER A 81 22.81 7.49 -15.88
N VAL A 82 22.96 7.36 -14.56
CA VAL A 82 22.02 7.93 -13.58
C VAL A 82 22.11 9.46 -13.57
N VAL A 83 23.33 10.01 -13.56
CA VAL A 83 23.57 11.46 -13.54
C VAL A 83 23.04 12.14 -14.82
N ARG A 84 23.13 11.48 -15.98
CA ARG A 84 22.59 12.02 -17.24
C ARG A 84 21.07 12.17 -17.25
N LEU A 85 20.34 11.27 -16.58
CA LEU A 85 18.88 11.35 -16.47
C LEU A 85 18.43 12.50 -15.56
N GLU A 86 19.19 12.80 -14.50
CA GLU A 86 18.85 13.87 -13.56
C GLU A 86 19.11 15.28 -14.13
N VAL A 87 20.03 15.44 -15.08
CA VAL A 87 20.40 16.75 -15.66
C VAL A 87 19.51 17.15 -16.86
N MET A 88 18.76 16.21 -17.45
CA MET A 88 17.84 16.48 -18.57
C MET A 88 16.36 16.54 -18.18
N GLY A 89 16.03 16.46 -16.88
CA GLY A 89 14.67 16.62 -16.33
C GLY A 89 14.34 18.06 -15.96
#